data_AF-A0A223PE01-F1
#
_entry.id   AF-A0A223PE01-F1
#
_cell.length_a   1.000
_cell.length_b   1.000
_cell.length_c   1.000
_cell.angle_alpha   90.00
_cell.angle_beta   90.00
_cell.angle_gamma   90.00
#
_symmetry.space_group_name_H-M   'P 1'
#
loop_
_entity.id
_entity.type
_entity.pdbx_description
1 polymer ?
#
loop_
_entity_poly.entity_id
_entity_poly.type
_entity_poly.pdbx_seq_one_letter_code
_entity_poly.pdbx_strand_id
1 'polypeptide(L)'
;MENANEKFAKRLRASMEKAGYEPKPAVLEREFNLRYWGKPMTLHGVRRWLLGESMPNQDKLETLAEWLIVTPQHLRFGEEIGKRIDKRRARWEEAIGYREREAFEAFINLPAPQRKIVKEVIFAFAQVTATVTPKVSTKTKA
;
A
#
# COMPACT_ATOMS: atom_id res chain seq x y z
N MET A 1 -11.27 -14.58 7.83
CA MET A 1 -10.54 -13.44 7.22
C MET A 1 -9.26 -13.28 7.98
N GLU A 2 -8.12 -13.19 7.30
CA GLU A 2 -6.83 -13.00 7.96
C GLU A 2 -6.72 -11.57 8.50
N ASN A 3 -6.36 -11.43 9.78
CA ASN A 3 -6.27 -10.14 10.44
C ASN A 3 -4.93 -9.42 10.13
N ALA A 4 -4.80 -8.15 10.51
CA ALA A 4 -3.63 -7.34 10.17
C ALA A 4 -2.31 -7.92 10.75
N ASN A 5 -2.36 -8.49 11.95
CA ASN A 5 -1.20 -9.05 12.63
C ASN A 5 -0.73 -10.36 11.96
N GLU A 6 -1.66 -11.22 11.53
CA GLU A 6 -1.37 -12.45 10.78
C GLU A 6 -0.72 -12.15 9.43
N LYS A 7 -1.25 -11.14 8.71
CA LYS A 7 -0.64 -10.66 7.46
C LYS A 7 0.78 -10.12 7.68
N PHE A 8 1.01 -9.37 8.76
CA PHE A 8 2.35 -8.89 9.15
C PHE A 8 3.28 -10.08 9.43
N ALA A 9 2.83 -11.06 10.20
CA ALA A 9 3.62 -12.24 10.55
C ALA A 9 4.03 -13.05 9.32
N LYS A 10 3.14 -13.22 8.33
CA LYS A 10 3.47 -13.85 7.05
C LYS A 10 4.57 -13.11 6.30
N ARG A 11 4.48 -11.78 6.23
CA ARG A 11 5.47 -10.94 5.55
C ARG A 11 6.81 -10.93 6.27
N LEU A 12 6.79 -10.90 7.60
CA LEU A 12 8.00 -10.99 8.42
C LEU A 12 8.72 -12.33 8.16
N ARG A 13 7.99 -13.46 8.19
CA ARG A 13 8.55 -14.79 7.89
C ARG A 13 9.14 -14.84 6.49
N ALA A 14 8.39 -14.40 5.48
CA ALA A 14 8.88 -14.36 4.09
C ALA A 14 10.12 -13.45 3.93
N SER A 15 10.18 -12.32 4.65
CA SER A 15 11.32 -11.42 4.61
C SER A 15 12.56 -12.03 5.28
N MET A 16 12.38 -12.76 6.39
CA MET A 16 13.45 -13.52 7.04
C MET A 16 13.99 -14.60 6.09
N GLU A 17 13.12 -15.40 5.48
CA GLU A 17 13.51 -16.44 4.52
C GLU A 17 14.25 -15.86 3.31
N LYS A 18 13.76 -14.75 2.76
CA LYS A 18 14.42 -14.04 1.65
C LYS A 18 15.79 -13.50 2.03
N ALA A 19 15.97 -13.08 3.28
CA ALA A 19 17.25 -12.64 3.83
C ALA A 19 18.16 -13.81 4.25
N GLY A 20 17.75 -15.07 4.04
CA GLY A 20 18.53 -16.26 4.36
C GLY A 20 18.46 -16.71 5.82
N TYR A 21 17.49 -16.20 6.59
CA TYR A 21 17.29 -16.55 7.99
C TYR A 21 16.11 -17.51 8.16
N GLU A 22 16.26 -18.48 9.07
CA GLU A 22 15.16 -19.33 9.46
C GLU A 22 14.15 -18.52 10.33
N PRO A 23 12.84 -18.57 10.05
CA PRO A 23 11.81 -17.81 10.77
C PRO A 23 11.49 -18.39 12.17
N LYS A 24 12.53 -18.58 12.99
CA LYS A 24 12.44 -19.07 14.37
C LYS A 24 12.54 -17.91 15.36
N PRO A 25 11.79 -17.96 16.49
CA PRO A 25 11.87 -16.93 17.52
C PRO A 25 13.29 -16.67 18.04
N ALA A 26 14.12 -17.70 18.22
CA ALA A 26 15.48 -17.54 18.73
C ALA A 26 16.40 -16.79 17.75
N VAL A 27 16.24 -17.04 16.44
CA VAL A 27 16.99 -16.33 15.40
C VAL A 27 16.54 -14.88 15.35
N LEU A 28 15.23 -14.65 15.31
CA LEU A 28 14.64 -13.32 15.29
C LEU A 28 15.05 -12.49 16.52
N GLU A 29 14.97 -13.06 17.73
CA GLU A 29 15.39 -12.39 18.96
C GLU A 29 16.86 -11.96 18.91
N ARG A 30 17.75 -12.91 18.58
CA ARG A 30 19.19 -12.67 18.54
C ARG A 30 19.53 -11.55 17.56
N GLU A 31 19.09 -11.71 16.31
CA GLU A 31 19.45 -10.77 15.25
C GLU A 31 18.81 -9.39 15.44
N PHE A 32 17.59 -9.35 15.98
CA PHE A 32 16.93 -8.08 16.32
C PHE A 32 17.69 -7.36 17.44
N ASN A 33 18.00 -8.05 18.54
CA ASN A 33 18.64 -7.43 19.71
C ASN A 33 20.08 -6.96 19.41
N LEU A 34 20.79 -7.59 18.47
CA LEU A 34 22.10 -7.12 18.01
C LEU A 34 22.04 -5.76 17.29
N ARG A 35 20.87 -5.38 16.79
CA ARG A 35 20.67 -4.18 15.96
C ARG A 35 19.82 -3.11 16.65
N TYR A 36 19.09 -3.49 17.69
CA TYR A 36 18.19 -2.59 18.39
C TYR A 36 18.86 -1.94 19.61
N TRP A 37 18.90 -0.61 19.64
CA TRP A 37 19.56 0.17 20.70
C TRP A 37 18.63 0.53 21.86
N GLY A 38 17.35 0.20 21.78
CA GLY A 38 16.37 0.40 22.85
C GLY A 38 16.27 -0.80 23.80
N LYS A 39 15.14 -0.90 24.52
CA LYS A 39 14.88 -2.06 25.39
C LYS A 39 14.90 -3.36 24.57
N PRO A 40 15.76 -4.34 24.91
CA PRO A 40 15.85 -5.58 24.15
C PRO A 40 14.52 -6.33 24.16
N MET A 41 14.27 -7.04 23.07
CA MET A 41 13.12 -7.93 22.95
C MET A 41 13.41 -9.27 23.60
N THR A 42 12.39 -9.83 24.25
CA THR A 42 12.43 -11.21 24.74
C THR A 42 12.00 -12.18 23.65
N LEU A 43 12.46 -13.42 23.73
CA LEU A 43 12.04 -14.54 22.89
C LEU A 43 10.51 -14.65 22.78
N HIS A 44 9.80 -14.48 23.91
CA HIS A 44 8.34 -14.50 23.93
C HIS A 44 7.75 -13.35 23.10
N GLY A 45 8.29 -12.14 23.24
CA GLY A 45 7.80 -10.97 22.52
C GLY A 45 7.95 -11.11 21.00
N VAL A 46 9.11 -11.56 20.52
CA VAL A 46 9.33 -11.78 19.07
C VAL A 46 8.56 -12.99 18.54
N ARG A 47 8.31 -14.02 19.38
CA ARG A 47 7.45 -15.14 19.01
C ARG A 47 6.04 -14.65 18.68
N ARG A 48 5.48 -13.72 19.47
CA ARG A 48 4.16 -13.15 19.18
C ARG A 48 4.11 -12.41 17.85
N TRP A 49 5.22 -11.85 17.38
CA TRP A 49 5.32 -11.24 16.05
C TRP A 49 5.25 -12.30 14.94
N LEU A 50 5.97 -13.42 15.11
CA LEU A 50 5.97 -14.52 14.14
C LEU A 50 4.64 -15.30 14.09
N LEU A 51 3.90 -15.34 15.21
CA LEU A 51 2.58 -15.95 15.30
C LEU A 51 1.45 -15.01 14.84
N GLY A 52 1.72 -13.71 14.66
CA GLY A 52 0.67 -12.74 14.32
C GLY A 52 -0.25 -12.41 15.48
N GLU A 53 0.21 -12.56 16.72
CA GLU A 53 -0.53 -12.19 17.92
C GLU A 53 -0.37 -10.69 18.24
N SER A 54 0.73 -10.07 17.78
CA SER A 54 0.96 -8.64 17.97
C SER A 54 1.84 -8.03 16.88
N MET A 55 1.76 -6.70 16.74
CA MET A 55 2.67 -5.91 15.91
C MET A 55 3.70 -5.16 16.77
N PRO A 56 4.93 -4.96 16.25
CA PRO A 56 5.88 -4.02 16.83
C PRO A 56 5.37 -2.57 16.74
N ASN A 57 5.87 -1.73 17.63
CA ASN A 57 5.84 -0.28 17.52
C ASN A 57 6.78 0.20 16.39
N GLN A 58 6.69 1.48 16.03
CA GLN A 58 7.31 2.04 14.84
C GLN A 58 8.85 1.87 14.82
N ASP A 59 9.51 2.19 15.92
CA ASP A 59 10.95 2.01 16.18
C ASP A 59 11.43 0.58 15.92
N LYS A 60 10.73 -0.42 16.47
CA LYS A 60 11.09 -1.82 16.27
C LYS A 60 10.78 -2.30 14.86
N LEU A 61 9.72 -1.76 14.25
CA LEU A 61 9.38 -2.06 12.85
C LEU A 61 10.46 -1.52 11.90
N GLU A 62 10.98 -0.33 12.16
CA GLU A 62 12.09 0.27 11.40
C GLU A 62 13.36 -0.58 11.53
N THR A 63 13.70 -1.02 12.73
CA THR A 63 14.86 -1.90 12.95
C THR A 63 14.72 -3.23 12.19
N LEU A 64 13.54 -3.84 12.19
CA LEU A 64 13.27 -5.05 11.39
C LEU A 64 13.40 -4.78 9.89
N ALA A 65 12.90 -3.64 9.43
CA ALA A 65 12.92 -3.25 8.03
C ALA A 65 14.36 -3.01 7.53
N GLU A 66 15.17 -2.30 8.30
CA GLU A 66 16.59 -2.06 8.02
C GLU A 66 17.37 -3.37 7.97
N TRP A 67 17.18 -4.25 8.96
CA TRP A 67 17.85 -5.54 8.99
C TRP A 67 17.46 -6.43 7.79
N LEU A 68 16.18 -6.51 7.45
CA LEU A 68 15.67 -7.39 6.41
C LEU A 68 15.69 -6.75 5.00
N ILE A 69 16.21 -5.53 4.87
CA ILE A 69 16.35 -4.79 3.60
C ILE A 69 14.98 -4.70 2.90
N VAL A 70 13.96 -4.31 3.65
CA VAL A 70 12.60 -4.05 3.17
C VAL A 70 12.11 -2.72 3.72
N THR A 71 11.02 -2.18 3.18
CA THR A 71 10.44 -0.95 3.75
C THR A 71 9.54 -1.28 4.95
N PRO A 72 9.44 -0.40 5.98
CA PRO A 72 8.50 -0.59 7.09
C PRO A 72 7.05 -0.75 6.61
N GLN A 73 6.68 -0.04 5.54
CA GLN A 73 5.37 -0.13 4.89
C GLN A 73 5.14 -1.51 4.26
N HIS A 74 6.18 -2.10 3.67
CA HIS A 74 6.11 -3.47 3.15
C HIS A 74 5.81 -4.45 4.28
N LEU A 75 6.53 -4.41 5.41
CA LEU A 75 6.23 -5.30 6.54
C LEU A 75 4.81 -5.09 7.08
N ARG A 76 4.37 -3.84 7.22
CA ARG A 76 3.08 -3.48 7.83
C ARG A 76 1.87 -3.76 6.95
N PHE A 77 1.93 -3.38 5.68
CA PHE A 77 0.79 -3.41 4.76
C PHE A 77 1.01 -4.31 3.54
N GLY A 78 2.24 -4.72 3.27
CA GLY A 78 2.63 -5.42 2.05
C GLY A 78 2.59 -4.50 0.83
N GLU A 79 2.65 -5.12 -0.35
CA GLU A 79 2.55 -4.41 -1.64
C GLU A 79 1.12 -3.97 -1.96
N GLU A 80 0.13 -4.16 -1.08
CA GLU A 80 -1.27 -3.79 -1.38
C GLU A 80 -1.42 -2.29 -1.66
N ILE A 81 -0.67 -1.43 -0.96
CA ILE A 81 -0.65 0.03 -1.23
C ILE A 81 0.11 0.33 -2.52
N GLY A 82 1.30 -0.27 -2.70
CA GLY A 82 2.11 -0.12 -3.92
C GLY A 82 1.32 -0.52 -5.16
N LYS A 83 0.76 -1.73 -5.17
CA LYS A 83 -0.10 -2.25 -6.25
C LYS A 83 -1.36 -1.41 -6.48
N ARG A 84 -1.96 -0.79 -5.45
CA ARG A 84 -3.08 0.14 -5.65
C ARG A 84 -2.64 1.45 -6.29
N ILE A 85 -1.48 1.98 -5.92
CA ILE A 85 -0.89 3.16 -6.55
C ILE A 85 -0.49 2.84 -7.99
N ASP A 86 0.17 1.70 -8.21
CA ASP A 86 0.61 1.25 -9.54
C ASP A 86 -0.59 0.95 -10.44
N LYS A 87 -1.65 0.30 -9.94
CA LYS A 87 -2.90 0.13 -10.69
C LYS A 87 -3.58 1.45 -10.99
N ARG A 88 -3.52 2.42 -10.07
CA ARG A 88 -4.03 3.77 -10.32
C ARG A 88 -3.20 4.41 -11.43
N ARG A 89 -1.87 4.38 -11.35
CA ARG A 89 -0.96 4.93 -12.37
C ARG A 89 -1.15 4.24 -13.74
N ALA A 90 -1.20 2.92 -13.78
CA ALA A 90 -1.44 2.14 -14.99
C ALA A 90 -2.81 2.46 -15.60
N ARG A 91 -3.87 2.64 -14.78
CA ARG A 91 -5.16 3.12 -15.27
C ARG A 91 -5.07 4.53 -15.87
N TRP A 92 -4.26 5.41 -15.29
CA TRP A 92 -4.01 6.75 -15.85
C TRP A 92 -3.22 6.66 -17.17
N GLU A 93 -2.22 5.79 -17.25
CA GLU A 93 -1.39 5.59 -18.45
C GLU A 93 -2.14 4.88 -19.59
N GLU A 94 -3.06 3.97 -19.27
CA GLU A 94 -3.92 3.26 -20.23
C GLU A 94 -5.10 4.13 -20.69
N ALA A 95 -5.68 4.94 -19.79
CA ALA A 95 -6.80 5.83 -20.12
C ALA A 95 -6.36 7.07 -20.91
N ILE A 96 -5.10 7.50 -20.76
CA ILE A 96 -4.51 8.57 -21.57
C ILE A 96 -3.90 7.90 -22.81
N GLY A 97 -4.74 7.63 -23.80
CA GLY A 97 -4.31 7.25 -25.13
C GLY A 97 -3.47 8.34 -25.81
N TYR A 98 -2.96 8.06 -27.01
CA TYR A 98 -2.09 9.00 -27.74
C TYR A 98 -2.78 10.37 -28.01
N ARG A 99 -4.10 10.39 -28.19
CA ARG A 99 -4.87 11.62 -28.45
C ARG A 99 -5.07 12.47 -27.20
N GLU A 100 -5.24 11.83 -26.06
CA GLU A 100 -5.45 12.50 -24.79
C GLU A 100 -4.17 13.17 -24.28
N ARG A 101 -2.98 12.70 -24.70
CA ARG A 101 -1.69 13.31 -24.35
C ARG A 101 -1.55 14.75 -24.82
N GLU A 102 -1.91 15.04 -26.06
CA GLU A 102 -1.81 16.40 -26.62
C GLU A 102 -2.71 17.39 -25.86
N ALA A 103 -3.94 16.98 -25.53
CA ALA A 103 -4.85 17.78 -24.71
C ALA A 103 -4.31 17.98 -23.29
N PHE A 104 -3.66 16.98 -22.71
CA PHE A 104 -3.05 17.05 -21.38
C PHE A 104 -1.82 17.97 -21.37
N GLU A 105 -0.97 17.90 -22.39
CA GLU A 105 0.19 18.78 -22.57
C GLU A 105 -0.25 20.23 -22.75
N ALA A 106 -1.27 20.47 -23.59
CA ALA A 106 -1.87 21.78 -23.73
C ALA A 106 -2.38 22.30 -22.37
N PHE A 107 -3.08 21.47 -21.59
CA PHE A 107 -3.59 21.82 -20.27
C PHE A 107 -2.48 22.15 -19.24
N ILE A 108 -1.38 21.39 -19.23
CA ILE A 108 -0.23 21.64 -18.34
C ILE A 108 0.42 22.98 -18.66
N ASN A 109 0.50 23.35 -19.95
CA ASN A 109 1.11 24.60 -20.41
C ASN A 109 0.21 25.84 -20.22
N LEU A 110 -1.05 25.68 -19.83
CA LEU A 110 -1.94 26.82 -19.55
C LEU A 110 -1.52 27.59 -18.29
N PRO A 111 -1.59 28.94 -18.30
CA PRO A 111 -1.59 29.77 -17.12
C PRO A 111 -2.62 29.35 -16.05
N ALA A 112 -2.28 29.54 -14.78
CA ALA A 112 -3.11 29.11 -13.65
C ALA A 112 -4.59 29.53 -13.71
N PRO A 113 -4.96 30.77 -14.13
CA PRO A 113 -6.36 31.16 -14.27
C PRO A 113 -7.12 30.33 -15.30
N GLN A 114 -6.49 30.02 -16.44
CA GLN A 114 -7.11 29.25 -17.53
C GLN A 114 -7.21 27.78 -17.18
N ARG A 115 -6.19 27.23 -16.52
CA ARG A 115 -6.20 25.85 -16.01
C ARG A 115 -7.33 25.61 -15.02
N LYS A 116 -7.67 26.61 -14.19
CA LYS A 116 -8.81 26.54 -13.26
C LYS A 116 -10.14 26.40 -14.01
N ILE A 117 -10.36 27.21 -15.05
CA ILE A 117 -11.58 27.17 -15.85
C ILE A 117 -11.74 25.81 -16.53
N VAL A 118 -10.68 25.31 -17.19
CA VAL A 118 -10.73 24.00 -17.86
C VAL A 118 -11.00 22.87 -16.87
N LYS A 119 -10.41 22.93 -15.66
CA LYS A 119 -10.71 21.99 -14.58
C LYS A 119 -12.19 22.02 -14.19
N GLU A 120 -12.78 23.20 -14.01
CA GLU A 120 -14.21 23.34 -13.67
C GLU A 120 -15.13 22.78 -14.75
N VAL A 121 -14.82 23.02 -16.03
CA VAL A 121 -15.57 22.46 -17.16
C VAL A 121 -15.52 20.93 -17.17
N ILE A 122 -14.33 20.33 -17.01
CA ILE A 122 -14.18 18.86 -16.93
C ILE A 122 -15.01 18.29 -15.77
N PHE A 123 -14.96 18.92 -14.60
CA PHE A 123 -15.75 18.48 -13.45
C PHE A 123 -17.26 18.62 -13.66
N ALA A 124 -17.71 19.69 -14.31
CA ALA A 124 -19.12 19.88 -14.63
C ALA A 124 -19.65 18.75 -15.52
N PHE A 125 -18.93 18.41 -16.60
CA PHE A 125 -19.29 17.31 -17.47
C PHE A 125 -19.23 15.95 -16.75
N ALA A 126 -18.21 15.72 -15.92
CA ALA A 126 -18.09 14.48 -15.15
C ALA A 126 -19.28 14.26 -14.19
N GLN A 127 -19.76 15.31 -13.53
CA GLN A 127 -20.93 15.24 -12.64
C GLN A 127 -22.22 14.93 -13.41
N VAL A 128 -22.42 15.50 -14.59
CA VAL A 128 -23.58 15.22 -15.44
C VAL A 128 -23.56 13.79 -15.98
N THR A 129 -22.40 13.24 -16.33
CA THR A 129 -22.32 11.84 -16.76
C THR A 129 -22.59 10.83 -15.64
N ALA A 130 -22.28 11.18 -14.38
CA ALA A 130 -22.55 10.33 -13.23
C ALA A 130 -24.05 10.28 -12.84
N THR A 131 -24.83 11.29 -13.22
CA THR A 131 -26.29 11.33 -12.95
C THR A 131 -27.13 10.64 -14.02
N VAL A 132 -26.57 10.35 -15.21
CA VAL A 132 -27.29 9.80 -16.37
C VAL A 132 -27.23 8.27 -16.46
N THR A 133 -26.41 7.55 -15.68
CA THR A 133 -26.48 6.07 -15.62
C THR A 133 -27.77 5.61 -14.94
N PRO A 134 -28.74 4.98 -15.65
CA PRO A 134 -29.98 4.52 -15.03
C PRO A 134 -29.70 3.26 -14.21
N LYS A 135 -30.14 3.25 -12.95
CA LYS A 135 -30.35 2.01 -12.18
C LYS A 135 -31.33 1.12 -12.95
N VAL A 136 -30.83 0.05 -13.58
CA VAL A 136 -31.68 -1.03 -14.06
C VAL A 136 -32.24 -1.76 -12.84
N SER A 137 -33.41 -1.34 -12.39
CA SER A 137 -34.23 -2.03 -11.40
C SER A 137 -35.06 -3.10 -12.12
N THR A 138 -34.55 -4.32 -12.23
CA THR A 138 -35.41 -5.47 -12.52
C THR A 138 -36.17 -5.87 -11.25
N LYS A 139 -37.35 -5.28 -11.06
CA LYS A 139 -38.44 -5.94 -10.35
C LYS A 139 -39.26 -6.68 -11.40
N THR A 140 -39.21 -8.01 -11.40
CA THR A 140 -40.24 -8.82 -12.05
C THR A 140 -40.74 -9.84 -11.04
N LYS A 141 -41.95 -9.57 -10.56
CA LYS A 141 -42.88 -10.49 -9.92
C LYS A 141 -43.06 -11.75 -10.78
N ALA A 142 -43.06 -12.91 -10.14
CA ALA A 142 -44.02 -13.99 -10.35
C ALA A 142 -44.31 -14.59 -8.97
#